data_AF-A0A8D0H6C7-F1
#
_entry.id   AF-A0A8D0H6C7-F1
#
_cell.length_a   1.000
_cell.length_b   1.000
_cell.length_c   1.000
_cell.angle_alpha   90.00
_cell.angle_beta   90.00
_cell.angle_gamma   90.00
#
_symmetry.space_group_name_H-M   'P 1'
#
loop_
_entity.id
_entity.type
_entity.pdbx_description
1 polymer ?
#
loop_
_entity_poly.entity_id
_entity_poly.type
_entity_poly.pdbx_seq_one_letter_code
_entity_poly.pdbx_strand_id
1 'polypeptide(L)'
;MVASSCKLRPKGEFGHLVSLALEGSFPLAEAEMCAAEEASLPLWGLDYGTGSSSLFCCRNCLFLALNVTVKAAVFGEYTWEVLSYCQELEFSTPFLLLPYLLLPINAGFFLLCSCTDPGTVTKSNQALFAQAYAYDGVMFEKGAICPTCNVRKPARSKHCGLCERCVHRFDHHCVWINNCVGAFNARYFCLYLFTLTVMAATVAVVTAAFLIHVVLVSGMMLGSYIDAQGQERAVEILFLTQHLFLTFPRIIFMLGFVVVLSLVLGAYFCFTLYLALTNQTSNEWYKSRRYKCSLCQTLRPHDRHIVYRNIYSKGACANLKEIFKPLASLEKKKR
;
A
#
# COMPACT_ATOMS: atom_id res chain seq x y z
N MET A 1 -12.89 -38.39 -28.71
CA MET A 1 -12.34 -38.60 -27.35
C MET A 1 -13.49 -38.41 -26.38
N VAL A 2 -13.90 -39.49 -25.71
CA VAL A 2 -15.07 -39.51 -24.85
C VAL A 2 -14.73 -38.74 -23.57
N ALA A 3 -15.41 -37.62 -23.32
CA ALA A 3 -15.40 -36.96 -22.04
C ALA A 3 -16.13 -37.87 -21.04
N SER A 4 -15.39 -38.69 -20.30
CA SER A 4 -15.93 -39.45 -19.17
C SER A 4 -16.23 -38.47 -18.03
N SER A 5 -17.52 -38.24 -17.77
CA SER A 5 -18.00 -37.48 -16.61
C SER A 5 -17.42 -38.05 -15.31
N CYS A 6 -16.47 -37.32 -14.71
CA CYS A 6 -15.95 -37.62 -13.39
C CYS A 6 -17.00 -37.19 -12.35
N LYS A 7 -17.74 -38.14 -11.79
CA LYS A 7 -18.87 -37.88 -10.89
C LYS A 7 -18.39 -37.93 -9.44
N LEU A 8 -18.13 -36.77 -8.85
CA LEU A 8 -17.94 -36.63 -7.40
C LEU A 8 -19.20 -37.14 -6.69
N ARG A 9 -19.07 -38.05 -5.72
CA ARG A 9 -20.17 -38.44 -4.82
C ARG A 9 -20.07 -37.63 -3.52
N PRO A 10 -20.80 -36.52 -3.38
CA PRO A 10 -20.90 -35.85 -2.09
C PRO A 10 -21.67 -36.74 -1.10
N LYS A 11 -21.16 -36.87 0.13
CA LYS A 11 -21.92 -37.42 1.26
C LYS A 11 -22.47 -36.26 2.08
N GLY A 12 -23.72 -35.86 1.82
CA GLY A 12 -24.44 -34.84 2.60
C GLY A 12 -25.49 -34.08 1.79
N GLU A 13 -26.55 -33.62 2.46
CA GLU A 13 -27.70 -32.88 1.87
C GLU A 13 -27.32 -31.53 1.21
N PHE A 14 -26.07 -31.08 1.33
CA PHE A 14 -25.56 -29.83 0.76
C PHE A 14 -25.17 -29.92 -0.74
N GLY A 15 -25.21 -31.11 -1.34
CA GLY A 15 -24.90 -31.30 -2.77
C GLY A 15 -25.85 -30.56 -3.73
N HIS A 16 -27.04 -30.15 -3.27
CA HIS A 16 -28.05 -29.48 -4.09
C HIS A 16 -27.78 -27.98 -4.31
N LEU A 17 -27.05 -27.32 -3.40
CA LEU A 17 -26.66 -25.91 -3.51
C LEU A 17 -25.50 -25.71 -4.50
N VAL A 18 -24.53 -26.64 -4.51
CA VAL A 18 -23.45 -26.67 -5.53
C VAL A 18 -24.02 -26.94 -6.92
N SER A 19 -25.12 -27.69 -7.03
CA SER A 19 -25.78 -27.97 -8.30
C SER A 19 -26.50 -26.74 -8.89
N LEU A 20 -26.98 -25.82 -8.05
CA LEU A 20 -27.64 -24.57 -8.49
C LEU A 20 -26.66 -23.52 -9.01
N ALA A 21 -25.42 -23.50 -8.50
CA ALA A 21 -24.35 -22.63 -9.01
C ALA A 21 -23.87 -23.04 -10.43
N LEU A 22 -24.20 -24.25 -10.89
CA LEU A 22 -23.77 -24.80 -12.19
C LEU A 22 -24.73 -24.52 -13.35
N GLU A 23 -25.92 -23.96 -13.11
CA GLU A 23 -26.93 -23.72 -14.17
C GLU A 23 -26.87 -22.33 -14.82
N GLY A 24 -25.98 -21.44 -14.34
CA GLY A 24 -25.76 -20.10 -14.88
C GLY A 24 -24.92 -20.08 -16.16
N SER A 25 -25.55 -20.38 -17.29
CA SER A 25 -24.93 -20.34 -18.63
C SER A 25 -24.63 -18.89 -19.06
N PHE A 26 -23.37 -18.55 -19.37
CA PHE A 26 -23.00 -17.32 -20.10
C PHE A 26 -22.06 -17.62 -21.27
N PRO A 27 -22.27 -17.01 -22.46
CA PRO A 27 -21.50 -17.28 -23.66
C PRO A 27 -20.11 -16.65 -23.63
N LEU A 28 -19.11 -17.42 -24.06
CA LEU A 28 -17.73 -17.01 -24.31
C LEU A 28 -17.68 -16.06 -25.52
N ALA A 29 -17.21 -14.83 -25.31
CA ALA A 29 -16.70 -13.97 -26.37
C ALA A 29 -15.17 -14.02 -26.34
N GLU A 30 -14.59 -14.43 -27.45
CA GLU A 30 -13.15 -14.45 -27.72
C GLU A 30 -12.61 -13.01 -27.80
N ALA A 31 -11.45 -12.75 -27.19
CA ALA A 31 -10.64 -11.57 -27.51
C ALA A 31 -9.16 -11.96 -27.44
N GLU A 32 -8.51 -11.81 -28.59
CA GLU A 32 -7.13 -12.18 -28.91
C GLU A 32 -6.09 -11.42 -28.07
N MET A 33 -5.03 -12.14 -27.70
CA MET A 33 -3.85 -11.64 -27.02
C MET A 33 -2.75 -11.41 -28.07
N CYS A 34 -2.46 -10.15 -28.40
CA CYS A 34 -1.30 -9.80 -29.24
C CYS A 34 -0.12 -9.38 -28.36
N ALA A 35 0.98 -10.12 -28.49
CA ALA A 35 2.29 -9.83 -27.94
C ALA A 35 3.10 -8.89 -28.85
N ALA A 36 3.84 -7.96 -28.26
CA ALA A 36 5.03 -7.32 -28.85
C ALA A 36 5.81 -6.68 -27.69
N GLU A 37 6.94 -7.25 -27.24
CA GLU A 37 8.30 -7.21 -27.81
C GLU A 37 9.15 -6.13 -27.11
N GLU A 38 10.28 -6.58 -26.54
CA GLU A 38 11.28 -5.79 -25.85
C GLU A 38 12.06 -4.89 -26.82
N ALA A 39 12.37 -3.66 -26.40
CA ALA A 39 13.52 -2.93 -26.93
C ALA A 39 14.14 -2.02 -25.85
N SER A 40 15.46 -2.06 -25.78
CA SER A 40 16.31 -1.51 -24.74
C SER A 40 17.01 -0.21 -25.20
N LEU A 41 17.04 0.79 -24.28
CA LEU A 41 18.00 1.91 -24.15
C LEU A 41 17.91 3.09 -25.17
N PRO A 42 18.66 4.21 -24.98
CA PRO A 42 18.52 5.23 -23.93
C PRO A 42 18.54 6.67 -24.51
N LEU A 43 17.94 7.69 -23.88
CA LEU A 43 18.38 9.11 -24.01
C LEU A 43 17.62 10.03 -23.06
N TRP A 44 18.34 10.57 -22.08
CA TRP A 44 17.89 11.67 -21.23
C TRP A 44 18.10 12.98 -21.99
N GLY A 45 17.03 13.73 -22.23
CA GLY A 45 17.15 15.06 -22.82
C GLY A 45 15.86 15.53 -23.46
N LEU A 46 14.83 15.83 -22.67
CA LEU A 46 13.76 16.71 -23.11
C LEU A 46 13.47 17.74 -22.02
N ASP A 47 13.72 18.99 -22.39
CA ASP A 47 13.30 20.21 -21.72
C ASP A 47 11.82 20.13 -21.34
N TYR A 48 11.54 20.17 -20.04
CA TYR A 48 10.19 20.38 -19.53
C TYR A 48 9.85 21.87 -19.58
N GLY A 49 9.52 22.35 -20.77
CA GLY A 49 8.82 23.61 -21.00
C GLY A 49 7.42 23.57 -20.40
N THR A 50 7.18 24.47 -19.45
CA THR A 50 5.90 25.10 -19.07
C THR A 50 4.65 24.60 -19.83
N GLY A 51 3.85 23.73 -19.20
CA GLY A 51 2.51 23.40 -19.74
C GLY A 51 1.80 22.21 -19.11
N SER A 52 2.52 21.20 -18.63
CA SER A 52 1.90 19.95 -18.11
C SER A 52 1.95 19.77 -16.59
N SER A 53 2.50 20.73 -15.84
CA SER A 53 2.60 20.65 -14.37
C SER A 53 1.29 20.97 -13.64
N SER A 54 0.26 21.46 -14.34
CA SER A 54 -1.04 21.82 -13.75
C SER A 54 -1.92 20.62 -13.36
N LEU A 55 -1.81 19.48 -14.04
CA LEU A 55 -2.69 18.32 -13.76
C LEU A 55 -2.32 17.57 -12.48
N PHE A 56 -1.05 17.65 -12.07
CA PHE A 56 -0.52 16.88 -10.93
C PHE A 56 -0.25 17.72 -9.68
N CYS A 57 -0.21 19.06 -9.76
CA CYS A 57 0.36 19.86 -8.68
C CYS A 57 -0.62 20.38 -7.61
N CYS A 58 -1.95 20.27 -7.77
CA CYS A 58 -2.89 20.80 -6.77
C CYS A 58 -4.20 20.02 -6.71
N ARG A 59 -4.51 19.40 -5.56
CA ARG A 59 -5.87 19.14 -5.02
C ARG A 59 -6.94 18.80 -6.07
N ASN A 60 -6.63 17.86 -6.96
CA ASN A 60 -7.52 17.56 -8.07
C ASN A 60 -8.69 16.71 -7.54
N CYS A 61 -9.90 17.27 -7.51
CA CYS A 61 -11.12 16.55 -7.15
C CYS A 61 -11.25 15.25 -7.97
N LEU A 62 -10.72 15.22 -9.19
CA LEU A 62 -10.65 14.01 -10.02
C LEU A 62 -9.86 12.89 -9.36
N PHE A 63 -8.72 13.18 -8.71
CA PHE A 63 -7.91 12.16 -8.05
C PHE A 63 -8.64 11.57 -6.84
N LEU A 64 -9.34 12.42 -6.08
CA LEU A 64 -10.17 11.99 -4.96
C LEU A 64 -11.34 11.13 -5.47
N ALA A 65 -12.02 11.58 -6.51
CA ALA A 65 -13.11 10.84 -7.15
C ALA A 65 -12.62 9.48 -7.66
N LEU A 66 -11.49 9.45 -8.37
CA LEU A 66 -10.87 8.21 -8.86
C LEU A 66 -10.55 7.24 -7.71
N ASN A 67 -9.99 7.72 -6.59
CA ASN A 67 -9.72 6.87 -5.44
C ASN A 67 -11.01 6.26 -4.85
N VAL A 68 -12.07 7.07 -4.75
CA VAL A 68 -13.39 6.61 -4.27
C VAL A 68 -13.99 5.61 -5.25
N THR A 69 -13.93 5.88 -6.56
CA THR A 69 -14.43 4.99 -7.61
C THR A 69 -13.71 3.65 -7.61
N VAL A 70 -12.37 3.64 -7.54
CA VAL A 70 -11.59 2.38 -7.48
C VAL A 70 -11.95 1.58 -6.23
N LYS A 71 -12.06 2.23 -5.06
CA LYS A 71 -12.48 1.56 -3.83
C LYS A 71 -13.89 0.98 -3.93
N ALA A 72 -14.83 1.74 -4.48
CA ALA A 72 -16.21 1.30 -4.68
C ALA A 72 -16.28 0.12 -5.65
N ALA A 73 -15.52 0.13 -6.74
CA ALA A 73 -15.44 -0.98 -7.69
C ALA A 73 -14.89 -2.25 -7.03
N VAL A 74 -13.75 -2.15 -6.33
CA VAL A 74 -13.14 -3.30 -5.63
C VAL A 74 -14.07 -3.88 -4.58
N PHE A 75 -14.71 -3.03 -3.78
CA PHE A 75 -15.66 -3.51 -2.77
C PHE A 75 -16.97 -4.03 -3.39
N GLY A 76 -17.39 -3.50 -4.54
CA GLY A 76 -18.53 -4.00 -5.29
C GLY A 76 -18.29 -5.43 -5.77
N GLU A 77 -17.16 -5.67 -6.42
CA GLU A 77 -16.73 -7.02 -6.85
C GLU A 77 -16.62 -7.98 -5.65
N TYR A 78 -15.95 -7.55 -4.58
CA TYR A 78 -15.86 -8.34 -3.35
C TYR A 78 -17.23 -8.68 -2.74
N THR A 79 -18.16 -7.72 -2.73
CA THR A 79 -19.52 -7.94 -2.21
C THR A 79 -20.25 -8.97 -3.07
N TRP A 80 -20.17 -8.83 -4.40
CA TRP A 80 -20.86 -9.71 -5.34
C TRP A 80 -20.34 -11.15 -5.27
N GLU A 81 -19.02 -11.33 -5.22
CA GLU A 81 -18.37 -12.63 -5.36
C GLU A 81 -18.16 -13.37 -4.03
N VAL A 82 -18.09 -12.68 -2.88
CA VAL A 82 -17.75 -13.33 -1.60
C VAL A 82 -18.83 -13.16 -0.54
N LEU A 83 -19.44 -11.97 -0.44
CA LEU A 83 -20.36 -11.69 0.67
C LEU A 83 -21.63 -12.55 0.62
N SER A 84 -22.20 -12.75 -0.58
CA SER A 84 -23.39 -13.58 -0.81
C SER A 84 -23.18 -15.01 -0.31
N TYR A 85 -22.11 -15.68 -0.77
CA TYR A 85 -21.79 -17.03 -0.34
C TYR A 85 -21.44 -17.12 1.16
N CYS A 86 -20.73 -16.13 1.70
CA CYS A 86 -20.42 -16.09 3.13
C CYS A 86 -21.69 -16.00 4.00
N GLN A 87 -22.73 -15.29 3.54
CA GLN A 87 -24.01 -15.21 4.24
C GLN A 87 -24.76 -16.54 4.20
N GLU A 88 -24.76 -17.23 3.06
CA GLU A 88 -25.34 -18.58 2.92
C GLU A 88 -24.64 -19.61 3.80
N LEU A 89 -23.33 -19.46 4.02
CA LEU A 89 -22.52 -20.30 4.90
C LEU A 89 -22.56 -19.88 6.38
N GLU A 90 -23.48 -18.99 6.76
CA GLU A 90 -23.73 -18.56 8.15
C GLU A 90 -22.48 -17.99 8.87
N PHE A 91 -21.59 -17.31 8.13
CA PHE A 91 -20.45 -16.63 8.75
C PHE A 91 -20.91 -15.52 9.70
N SER A 92 -20.16 -15.33 10.78
CA SER A 92 -20.46 -14.29 11.79
C SER A 92 -20.57 -12.90 11.16
N THR A 93 -21.73 -12.25 11.28
CA THR A 93 -21.98 -10.89 10.76
C THR A 93 -20.91 -9.85 11.11
N PRO A 94 -20.42 -9.72 12.37
CA PRO A 94 -19.35 -8.76 12.67
C PRO A 94 -18.06 -9.01 11.89
N PHE A 95 -17.75 -10.27 11.58
CA PHE A 95 -16.57 -10.62 10.80
C PHE A 95 -16.73 -10.18 9.32
N LEU A 96 -17.93 -10.34 8.76
CA LEU A 96 -18.24 -9.90 7.40
C LEU A 96 -18.32 -8.37 7.25
N LEU A 97 -18.76 -7.66 8.30
CA LEU A 97 -18.87 -6.20 8.28
C LEU A 97 -17.52 -5.48 8.48
N LEU A 98 -16.51 -6.15 9.04
CA LEU A 98 -15.23 -5.52 9.39
C LEU A 98 -14.52 -4.82 8.21
N PRO A 99 -14.38 -5.42 7.01
CA PRO A 99 -13.83 -4.71 5.84
C PRO A 99 -14.59 -3.43 5.49
N TYR A 100 -15.92 -3.46 5.58
CA TYR A 100 -16.78 -2.31 5.27
C TYR A 100 -16.70 -1.21 6.32
N LEU A 101 -16.45 -1.55 7.60
CA LEU A 101 -16.19 -0.57 8.65
C LEU A 101 -14.81 0.10 8.49
N LEU A 102 -13.82 -0.65 8.03
CA LEU A 102 -12.48 -0.13 7.76
C LEU A 102 -12.43 0.78 6.54
N LEU A 103 -13.31 0.58 5.56
CA LEU A 103 -13.38 1.38 4.33
C LEU A 103 -13.55 2.89 4.56
N PRO A 104 -14.58 3.39 5.29
CA PRO A 104 -14.74 4.81 5.55
C PRO A 104 -13.64 5.37 6.46
N ILE A 105 -13.10 4.57 7.40
CA ILE A 105 -11.96 4.96 8.25
C ILE A 105 -10.73 5.21 7.37
N ASN A 106 -10.42 4.28 6.47
CA ASN A 106 -9.32 4.40 5.53
C ASN A 106 -9.52 5.60 4.58
N ALA A 107 -10.74 5.81 4.07
CA ALA A 107 -11.08 6.96 3.26
C ALA A 107 -10.85 8.28 4.01
N GLY A 108 -11.24 8.36 5.29
CA GLY A 108 -10.96 9.51 6.15
C GLY A 108 -9.47 9.81 6.27
N PHE A 109 -8.64 8.80 6.55
CA PHE A 109 -7.18 9.01 6.63
C PHE A 109 -6.54 9.35 5.29
N PHE A 110 -7.02 8.77 4.19
CA PHE A 110 -6.61 9.17 2.84
C PHE A 110 -6.90 10.65 2.59
N LEU A 111 -8.13 11.11 2.87
CA LEU A 111 -8.51 12.51 2.71
C LEU A 111 -7.65 13.43 3.57
N LEU A 112 -7.43 13.08 4.84
CA LEU A 112 -6.57 13.87 5.73
C LEU A 112 -5.13 13.92 5.21
N CYS A 113 -4.59 12.82 4.70
CA CYS A 113 -3.23 12.77 4.18
C CYS A 113 -3.05 13.58 2.88
N SER A 114 -4.01 13.44 1.96
CA SER A 114 -4.02 14.10 0.65
C SER A 114 -4.32 15.61 0.75
N CYS A 115 -5.20 16.03 1.66
CA CYS A 115 -5.66 17.41 1.76
C CYS A 115 -4.90 18.26 2.80
N THR A 116 -4.18 17.64 3.75
CA THR A 116 -3.40 18.40 4.74
C THR A 116 -2.12 18.95 4.09
N ASP A 117 -1.80 20.21 4.40
CA ASP A 117 -0.50 20.78 4.04
C ASP A 117 0.62 19.97 4.71
N PRO A 118 1.59 19.41 3.96
CA PRO A 118 2.64 18.57 4.51
C PRO A 118 3.68 19.34 5.34
N GLY A 119 3.60 20.66 5.41
CA GLY A 119 4.59 21.55 6.01
C GLY A 119 5.30 22.38 4.95
N THR A 120 4.56 23.07 4.08
CA THR A 120 5.13 23.91 3.02
C THR A 120 5.95 25.06 3.61
N VAL A 121 7.21 25.16 3.21
CA VAL A 121 8.13 26.22 3.64
C VAL A 121 7.94 27.44 2.76
N THR A 122 7.63 28.57 3.40
CA THR A 122 7.43 29.88 2.78
C THR A 122 8.37 30.90 3.44
N LYS A 123 8.51 32.09 2.82
CA LYS A 123 9.31 33.18 3.41
C LYS A 123 8.82 33.62 4.80
N SER A 124 7.52 33.47 5.08
CA SER A 124 6.93 33.85 6.37
C SER A 124 7.18 32.83 7.49
N ASN A 125 7.29 31.54 7.18
CA ASN A 125 7.45 30.48 8.18
C ASN A 125 8.87 29.86 8.24
N GLN A 126 9.75 30.16 7.27
CA GLN A 126 11.09 29.59 7.19
C GLN A 126 11.93 29.82 8.46
N ALA A 127 11.77 30.96 9.14
CA ALA A 127 12.52 31.27 10.36
C ALA A 127 12.04 30.43 11.56
N LEU A 128 10.75 30.13 11.62
CA LEU A 128 10.15 29.25 12.63
C LEU A 128 10.58 27.81 12.40
N PHE A 129 10.49 27.31 11.16
CA PHE A 129 10.93 25.96 10.84
C PHE A 129 12.44 25.75 10.99
N ALA A 130 13.26 26.79 10.78
CA ALA A 130 14.71 26.73 10.99
C ALA A 130 15.11 26.49 12.46
N GLN A 131 14.23 26.77 13.42
CA GLN A 131 14.44 26.54 14.84
C GLN A 131 13.95 25.16 15.30
N ALA A 132 13.15 24.45 14.48
CA ALA A 132 12.54 23.19 14.87
C ALA A 132 13.54 22.03 15.00
N TYR A 133 14.62 22.03 14.21
CA TYR A 133 15.63 20.96 14.20
C TYR A 133 17.04 21.54 14.13
N ALA A 134 17.98 20.89 14.84
CA ALA A 134 19.40 21.19 14.70
C ALA A 134 19.93 20.79 13.32
N TYR A 135 20.90 21.54 12.82
CA TYR A 135 21.64 21.24 11.59
C TYR A 135 22.77 20.27 11.95
N ASP A 136 22.91 19.18 11.20
CA ASP A 136 23.95 18.17 11.46
C ASP A 136 25.29 18.50 10.79
N GLY A 137 25.32 19.49 9.88
CA GLY A 137 26.53 19.91 9.16
C GLY A 137 27.04 18.89 8.13
N VAL A 138 26.34 17.77 7.93
CA VAL A 138 26.72 16.70 6.99
C VAL A 138 25.65 16.52 5.91
N MET A 139 24.40 16.33 6.33
CA MET A 139 23.25 16.19 5.43
C MET A 139 22.48 17.51 5.30
N PHE A 140 22.49 18.31 6.36
CA PHE A 140 21.75 19.56 6.46
C PHE A 140 22.68 20.68 6.98
N GLU A 141 23.11 21.54 6.07
CA GLU A 141 23.94 22.70 6.37
C GLU A 141 23.10 23.94 6.69
N LYS A 142 23.60 24.74 7.63
CA LYS A 142 22.94 26.00 8.03
C LYS A 142 23.15 27.06 6.95
N GLY A 143 22.09 27.79 6.63
CA GLY A 143 22.15 28.90 5.65
C GLY A 143 21.92 28.47 4.20
N ALA A 144 21.74 27.18 3.92
CA ALA A 144 21.38 26.71 2.59
C ALA A 144 20.07 27.35 2.11
N ILE A 145 20.04 27.81 0.86
CA ILE A 145 18.87 28.41 0.22
C ILE A 145 18.39 27.49 -0.90
N CYS A 146 17.07 27.35 -1.05
CA CYS A 146 16.50 26.66 -2.20
C CYS A 146 16.58 27.59 -3.43
N PRO A 147 17.25 27.20 -4.53
CA PRO A 147 17.38 28.06 -5.70
C PRO A 147 16.03 28.32 -6.38
N THR A 148 15.13 27.32 -6.39
CA THR A 148 13.81 27.41 -7.03
C THR A 148 12.83 28.24 -6.21
N CYS A 149 12.71 27.97 -4.91
CA CYS A 149 11.73 28.65 -4.05
C CYS A 149 12.24 29.96 -3.44
N ASN A 150 13.55 30.22 -3.50
CA ASN A 150 14.22 31.34 -2.84
C ASN A 150 13.83 31.49 -1.36
N VAL A 151 13.86 30.36 -0.63
CA VAL A 151 13.65 30.28 0.82
C VAL A 151 14.86 29.64 1.48
N ARG A 152 15.18 30.08 2.70
CA ARG A 152 16.17 29.41 3.56
C ARG A 152 15.63 28.03 3.90
N LYS A 153 16.43 26.99 3.68
CA LYS A 153 16.05 25.59 3.92
C LYS A 153 16.21 25.26 5.39
N PRO A 154 15.11 24.98 6.12
CA PRO A 154 15.20 24.40 7.45
C PRO A 154 15.93 23.06 7.41
N ALA A 155 16.55 22.65 8.51
CA ALA A 155 17.03 21.28 8.65
C ALA A 155 15.88 20.28 8.37
N ARG A 156 16.22 19.15 7.75
CA ARG A 156 15.27 18.10 7.31
C ARG A 156 14.28 18.53 6.21
N SER A 157 14.45 19.70 5.59
CA SER A 157 13.61 20.12 4.47
C SER A 157 14.17 19.73 3.09
N LYS A 158 13.29 19.64 2.09
CA LYS A 158 13.67 19.39 0.69
C LYS A 158 12.69 20.08 -0.26
N HIS A 159 13.19 20.55 -1.40
CA HIS A 159 12.35 20.95 -2.53
C HIS A 159 11.86 19.69 -3.26
N CYS A 160 10.55 19.57 -3.45
CA CYS A 160 9.96 18.56 -4.30
C CYS A 160 9.71 19.17 -5.67
N GLY A 161 10.39 18.67 -6.71
CA GLY A 161 10.21 19.16 -8.08
C GLY A 161 8.81 18.88 -8.65
N LEU A 162 8.16 17.79 -8.22
CA LEU A 162 6.79 17.45 -8.65
C LEU A 162 5.72 18.39 -8.07
N CYS A 163 5.92 18.85 -6.83
CA CYS A 163 5.00 19.78 -6.17
C CYS A 163 5.48 21.24 -6.21
N GLU A 164 6.63 21.50 -6.83
CA GLU A 164 7.28 22.82 -6.95
C GLU A 164 7.39 23.62 -5.64
N ARG A 165 7.56 22.92 -4.51
CA ARG A 165 7.61 23.55 -3.18
C ARG A 165 8.60 22.89 -2.24
N CYS A 166 9.13 23.68 -1.32
CA CYS A 166 9.90 23.16 -0.19
C CYS A 166 8.97 22.61 0.88
N VAL A 167 9.27 21.41 1.38
CA VAL A 167 8.50 20.75 2.43
C VAL A 167 9.39 20.53 3.64
N HIS A 168 8.87 20.89 4.81
CA HIS A 168 9.52 20.71 6.12
C HIS A 168 9.43 19.25 6.58
N ARG A 169 10.52 18.73 7.14
CA ARG A 169 10.69 17.31 7.49
C ARG A 169 10.24 16.40 6.34
N PHE A 170 10.77 16.65 5.15
CA PHE A 170 10.36 15.96 3.93
C PHE A 170 10.69 14.47 4.03
N ASP A 171 9.68 13.64 3.78
CA ASP A 171 9.83 12.20 3.66
C ASP A 171 9.95 11.79 2.20
N HIS A 172 8.84 11.84 1.45
CA HIS A 172 8.80 11.55 0.03
C HIS A 172 7.62 12.26 -0.63
N HIS A 173 7.61 12.30 -1.97
CA HIS A 173 6.40 12.58 -2.72
C HIS A 173 5.68 11.26 -2.99
N CYS A 174 4.42 11.17 -2.59
CA CYS A 174 3.64 9.95 -2.74
C CYS A 174 2.57 10.15 -3.81
N VAL A 175 2.73 9.44 -4.92
CA VAL A 175 1.79 9.47 -6.05
C VAL A 175 0.41 8.95 -5.65
N TRP A 176 0.34 8.03 -4.68
CA TRP A 176 -0.91 7.41 -4.23
C TRP A 176 -1.81 8.33 -3.39
N ILE A 177 -1.29 9.44 -2.88
CA ILE A 177 -2.06 10.48 -2.20
C ILE A 177 -2.02 11.81 -2.96
N ASN A 178 -1.32 11.83 -4.10
CA ASN A 178 -1.04 13.03 -4.90
C ASN A 178 -0.56 14.23 -4.06
N ASN A 179 0.32 13.97 -3.09
CA ASN A 179 0.82 14.95 -2.14
C ASN A 179 2.20 14.53 -1.59
N CYS A 180 2.96 15.49 -1.09
CA CYS A 180 4.16 15.18 -0.32
C CYS A 180 3.77 14.65 1.06
N VAL A 181 4.58 13.74 1.60
CA VAL A 181 4.55 13.35 3.01
C VAL A 181 5.63 14.15 3.73
N GLY A 182 5.23 14.90 4.75
CA GLY A 182 6.10 15.79 5.53
C GLY A 182 5.69 15.89 6.99
N ALA A 183 6.17 16.93 7.67
CA ALA A 183 5.99 17.14 9.10
C ALA A 183 4.52 17.02 9.59
N PHE A 184 3.56 17.56 8.82
CA PHE A 184 2.20 17.76 9.31
C PHE A 184 1.19 16.70 8.87
N ASN A 185 1.51 15.88 7.87
CA ASN A 185 0.64 14.82 7.39
C ASN A 185 1.22 13.40 7.55
N ALA A 186 2.46 13.25 8.05
CA ALA A 186 3.07 11.93 8.28
C ALA A 186 2.24 11.01 9.18
N ARG A 187 1.57 11.54 10.21
CA ARG A 187 0.67 10.75 11.07
C ARG A 187 -0.53 10.17 10.30
N TYR A 188 -1.11 10.97 9.42
CA TYR A 188 -2.26 10.53 8.60
C TYR A 188 -1.80 9.52 7.57
N PHE A 189 -0.62 9.70 7.00
CA PHE A 189 -0.01 8.71 6.10
C PHE A 189 0.21 7.36 6.79
N CYS A 190 0.76 7.37 8.00
CA CYS A 190 0.98 6.15 8.79
C CYS A 190 -0.33 5.43 9.12
N LEU A 191 -1.36 6.16 9.55
CA LEU A 191 -2.68 5.60 9.86
C LEU A 191 -3.43 5.13 8.60
N TYR A 192 -3.29 5.85 7.48
CA TYR A 192 -3.81 5.44 6.18
C TYR A 192 -3.19 4.11 5.74
N LEU A 193 -1.86 3.98 5.80
CA LEU A 193 -1.15 2.77 5.43
C LEU A 193 -1.50 1.59 6.35
N PHE A 194 -1.59 1.83 7.67
CA PHE A 194 -2.02 0.82 8.65
C PHE A 194 -3.43 0.30 8.34
N THR A 195 -4.41 1.21 8.23
CA THR A 195 -5.81 0.84 7.97
C THR A 195 -5.98 0.17 6.61
N LEU A 196 -5.23 0.60 5.58
CA LEU A 196 -5.22 -0.04 4.26
C LEU A 196 -4.69 -1.47 4.34
N THR A 197 -3.61 -1.69 5.10
CA THR A 197 -3.02 -3.02 5.32
C THR A 197 -3.98 -3.94 6.05
N VAL A 198 -4.60 -3.46 7.14
CA VAL A 198 -5.57 -4.25 7.91
C VAL A 198 -6.79 -4.58 7.05
N MET A 199 -7.32 -3.61 6.29
CA MET A 199 -8.46 -3.82 5.40
C MET A 199 -8.18 -4.89 4.33
N ALA A 200 -7.03 -4.81 3.65
CA ALA A 200 -6.62 -5.82 2.68
C ALA A 200 -6.44 -7.20 3.34
N ALA A 201 -5.79 -7.26 4.50
CA ALA A 201 -5.61 -8.50 5.24
C ALA A 201 -6.95 -9.11 5.68
N THR A 202 -7.92 -8.31 6.14
CA THR A 202 -9.25 -8.82 6.49
C THR A 202 -9.97 -9.39 5.28
N VAL A 203 -9.93 -8.72 4.11
CA VAL A 203 -10.51 -9.25 2.87
C VAL A 203 -9.86 -10.58 2.48
N ALA A 204 -8.53 -10.70 2.56
CA ALA A 204 -7.83 -11.96 2.32
C ALA A 204 -8.25 -13.06 3.29
N VAL A 205 -8.35 -12.75 4.60
CA VAL A 205 -8.72 -13.72 5.63
C VAL A 205 -10.17 -14.19 5.46
N VAL A 206 -11.12 -13.30 5.19
CA VAL A 206 -12.53 -13.68 4.94
C VAL A 206 -12.61 -14.57 3.70
N THR A 207 -11.96 -14.17 2.61
CA THR A 207 -11.96 -14.93 1.34
C THR A 207 -11.31 -16.32 1.50
N ALA A 208 -10.19 -16.41 2.23
CA ALA A 208 -9.56 -17.68 2.53
C ALA A 208 -10.43 -18.57 3.43
N ALA A 209 -11.05 -17.98 4.46
CA ALA A 209 -11.96 -18.70 5.35
C ALA A 209 -13.18 -19.25 4.59
N PHE A 210 -13.73 -18.48 3.64
CA PHE A 210 -14.76 -18.94 2.73
C PHE A 210 -14.34 -20.20 1.96
N LEU A 211 -13.20 -20.15 1.26
CA LEU A 211 -12.71 -21.30 0.48
C LEU A 211 -12.47 -22.53 1.37
N ILE A 212 -11.89 -22.33 2.56
CA ILE A 212 -11.68 -23.42 3.53
C ILE A 212 -13.02 -24.01 3.97
N HIS A 213 -14.02 -23.18 4.27
CA HIS A 213 -15.33 -23.65 4.69
C HIS A 213 -16.05 -24.44 3.59
N VAL A 214 -15.95 -24.00 2.34
CA VAL A 214 -16.46 -24.76 1.18
C VAL A 214 -15.81 -26.14 1.10
N VAL A 215 -14.49 -26.23 1.29
CA VAL A 215 -13.76 -27.52 1.30
C VAL A 215 -14.24 -28.45 2.41
N LEU A 216 -14.43 -27.89 3.62
CA LEU A 216 -14.84 -28.66 4.79
C LEU A 216 -16.29 -29.16 4.67
N VAL A 217 -17.24 -28.29 4.30
CA VAL A 217 -18.67 -28.63 4.19
C VAL A 217 -18.94 -29.60 3.04
N SER A 218 -18.24 -29.43 1.92
CA SER A 218 -18.39 -30.32 0.75
C SER A 218 -17.84 -31.73 0.99
N GLY A 219 -17.16 -31.97 2.12
CA GLY A 219 -16.53 -33.24 2.44
C GLY A 219 -15.46 -33.66 1.44
N MET A 220 -14.92 -32.71 0.65
CA MET A 220 -14.03 -33.02 -0.48
C MET A 220 -12.75 -33.73 -0.05
N MET A 221 -12.26 -33.43 1.16
CA MET A 221 -11.07 -34.09 1.74
C MET A 221 -11.30 -35.54 2.16
N LEU A 222 -12.56 -35.97 2.33
CA LEU A 222 -12.93 -37.36 2.67
C LEU A 222 -13.44 -38.16 1.47
N GLY A 223 -13.53 -37.52 0.29
CA GLY A 223 -14.00 -38.15 -0.93
C GLY A 223 -12.94 -39.04 -1.59
N SER A 224 -13.40 -40.03 -2.36
CA SER A 224 -12.59 -40.73 -3.36
C SER A 224 -13.08 -40.34 -4.76
N TYR A 225 -12.18 -40.31 -5.73
CA TYR A 225 -12.51 -40.18 -7.14
C TYR A 225 -12.04 -41.44 -7.89
N ILE A 226 -12.72 -41.75 -9.00
CA ILE A 226 -12.35 -42.88 -9.86
C ILE A 226 -11.47 -42.34 -10.98
N ASP A 227 -10.24 -42.86 -11.09
CA ASP A 227 -9.31 -42.46 -12.16
C ASP A 227 -9.72 -43.07 -13.52
N ALA A 228 -9.01 -42.68 -14.59
CA ALA A 228 -9.27 -43.19 -15.93
C ALA A 228 -9.03 -44.71 -16.06
N GLN A 229 -8.39 -45.32 -15.07
CA GLN A 229 -8.10 -46.75 -14.95
C GLN A 229 -9.11 -47.47 -14.05
N GLY A 230 -10.15 -46.77 -13.57
CA GLY A 230 -11.20 -47.34 -12.72
C GLY A 230 -10.80 -47.56 -11.26
N GLN A 231 -9.65 -47.04 -10.81
CA GLN A 231 -9.19 -47.17 -9.43
C GLN A 231 -9.73 -46.02 -8.57
N GLU A 232 -10.22 -46.35 -7.38
CA GLU A 232 -10.57 -45.35 -6.37
C GLU A 232 -9.29 -44.76 -5.77
N ARG A 233 -9.07 -43.47 -5.97
CA ARG A 233 -7.99 -42.72 -5.34
C ARG A 233 -8.55 -41.70 -4.37
N ALA A 234 -7.85 -41.51 -3.26
CA ALA A 234 -8.16 -40.43 -2.33
C ALA A 234 -7.95 -39.07 -3.01
N VAL A 235 -8.77 -38.08 -2.66
CA VAL A 235 -8.60 -36.72 -3.17
C VAL A 235 -7.29 -36.13 -2.65
N GLU A 236 -6.37 -35.84 -3.57
CA GLU A 236 -5.11 -35.17 -3.27
C GLU A 236 -5.26 -33.64 -3.30
N ILE A 237 -4.35 -32.93 -2.62
CA ILE A 237 -4.34 -31.46 -2.54
C ILE A 237 -4.27 -30.81 -3.93
N LEU A 238 -3.56 -31.41 -4.88
CA LEU A 238 -3.44 -30.89 -6.24
C LEU A 238 -4.77 -30.92 -6.98
N PHE A 239 -5.51 -32.03 -6.86
CA PHE A 239 -6.86 -32.15 -7.44
C PHE A 239 -7.82 -31.15 -6.80
N LEU A 240 -7.77 -30.98 -5.47
CA LEU A 240 -8.57 -29.99 -4.77
C LEU A 240 -8.26 -28.57 -5.24
N THR A 241 -6.97 -28.24 -5.37
CA THR A 241 -6.53 -26.92 -5.84
C THR A 241 -7.03 -26.65 -7.26
N GLN A 242 -6.91 -27.63 -8.15
CA GLN A 242 -7.43 -27.52 -9.52
C GLN A 242 -8.95 -27.39 -9.55
N HIS A 243 -9.67 -28.16 -8.74
CA HIS A 243 -11.13 -28.10 -8.66
C HIS A 243 -11.59 -26.72 -8.18
N LEU A 244 -11.03 -26.21 -7.08
CA LEU A 244 -11.35 -24.87 -6.58
C LEU A 244 -11.04 -23.80 -7.63
N PHE A 245 -9.92 -23.92 -8.35
CA PHE A 245 -9.54 -22.98 -9.42
C PHE A 245 -10.54 -22.95 -10.56
N LEU A 246 -11.06 -24.10 -10.97
CA LEU A 246 -12.05 -24.18 -12.04
C LEU A 246 -13.45 -23.75 -11.58
N THR A 247 -13.81 -24.00 -10.32
CA THR A 247 -15.11 -23.64 -9.76
C THR A 247 -15.19 -22.15 -9.39
N PHE A 248 -14.13 -21.59 -8.81
CA PHE A 248 -14.08 -20.22 -8.30
C PHE A 248 -12.86 -19.43 -8.80
N PRO A 249 -12.65 -19.31 -10.13
CA PRO A 249 -11.44 -18.69 -10.67
C PRO A 249 -11.28 -17.24 -10.21
N ARG A 250 -12.36 -16.45 -10.24
CA ARG A 250 -12.34 -15.02 -9.84
C ARG A 250 -11.96 -14.85 -8.36
N ILE A 251 -12.53 -15.65 -7.47
CA ILE A 251 -12.25 -15.60 -6.03
C ILE A 251 -10.80 -15.96 -5.74
N ILE A 252 -10.25 -16.96 -6.44
CA ILE A 252 -8.85 -17.38 -6.24
C ILE A 252 -7.87 -16.32 -6.75
N PHE A 253 -8.12 -15.74 -7.93
CA PHE A 253 -7.30 -14.64 -8.43
C PHE A 253 -7.37 -13.42 -7.51
N MET A 254 -8.57 -13.07 -7.03
CA MET A 254 -8.77 -11.99 -6.07
C MET A 254 -8.00 -12.27 -4.77
N LEU A 255 -8.12 -13.48 -4.21
CA LEU A 255 -7.39 -13.88 -3.00
C LEU A 255 -5.87 -13.77 -3.21
N GLY A 256 -5.35 -14.32 -4.30
CA GLY A 256 -3.93 -14.24 -4.63
C GLY A 256 -3.43 -12.79 -4.70
N PHE A 257 -4.17 -11.92 -5.39
CA PHE A 257 -3.84 -10.50 -5.50
C PHE A 257 -3.87 -9.80 -4.13
N VAL A 258 -4.94 -9.99 -3.35
CA VAL A 258 -5.11 -9.31 -2.06
C VAL A 258 -4.10 -9.82 -1.02
N VAL A 259 -3.69 -11.09 -1.07
CA VAL A 259 -2.61 -11.63 -0.21
C VAL A 259 -1.28 -10.95 -0.54
N VAL A 260 -0.89 -10.90 -1.82
CA VAL A 260 0.35 -10.24 -2.24
C VAL A 260 0.31 -8.76 -1.86
N LEU A 261 -0.80 -8.07 -2.11
CA LEU A 261 -0.99 -6.67 -1.74
C LEU A 261 -0.85 -6.46 -0.22
N SER A 262 -1.45 -7.33 0.59
CA SER A 262 -1.37 -7.27 2.05
C SER A 262 0.07 -7.41 2.56
N LEU A 263 0.86 -8.31 1.96
CA LEU A 263 2.27 -8.50 2.32
C LEU A 263 3.12 -7.28 1.94
N VAL A 264 2.94 -6.75 0.72
CA VAL A 264 3.67 -5.56 0.26
C VAL A 264 3.34 -4.34 1.12
N LEU A 265 2.06 -4.10 1.40
CA LEU A 265 1.61 -3.00 2.26
C LEU A 265 2.09 -3.18 3.70
N GLY A 266 2.04 -4.40 4.23
CA GLY A 266 2.54 -4.72 5.57
C GLY A 266 4.04 -4.46 5.70
N ALA A 267 4.84 -4.87 4.71
CA ALA A 267 6.28 -4.57 4.67
C ALA A 267 6.52 -3.06 4.63
N TYR A 268 5.76 -2.33 3.81
CA TYR A 268 5.88 -0.87 3.73
C TYR A 268 5.47 -0.16 5.02
N PHE A 269 4.43 -0.66 5.71
CA PHE A 269 4.02 -0.19 7.02
C PHE A 269 5.11 -0.42 8.06
N CYS A 270 5.65 -1.64 8.14
CA CYS A 270 6.76 -1.97 9.04
C CYS A 270 7.97 -1.07 8.82
N PHE A 271 8.33 -0.79 7.55
CA PHE A 271 9.41 0.13 7.22
C PHE A 271 9.10 1.56 7.67
N THR A 272 7.89 2.07 7.41
CA THR A 272 7.45 3.40 7.84
C THR A 272 7.43 3.51 9.37
N LEU A 273 7.00 2.46 10.07
CA LEU A 273 7.00 2.39 11.51
C LEU A 273 8.43 2.39 12.08
N TYR A 274 9.35 1.64 11.46
CA TYR A 274 10.76 1.67 11.82
C TYR A 274 11.37 3.08 11.69
N LEU A 275 11.08 3.78 10.59
CA LEU A 275 11.53 5.16 10.40
C LEU A 275 10.94 6.11 11.45
N ALA A 276 9.66 5.96 11.77
CA ALA A 276 8.99 6.70 12.84
C ALA A 276 9.64 6.43 14.21
N LEU A 277 9.92 5.17 14.53
CA LEU A 277 10.54 4.75 15.79
C LEU A 277 12.00 5.22 15.93
N THR A 278 12.71 5.41 14.82
CA THR A 278 14.10 5.90 14.81
C THR A 278 14.20 7.40 14.52
N ASN A 279 13.08 8.11 14.38
CA ASN A 279 12.98 9.51 13.97
C ASN A 279 13.79 9.86 12.71
N GLN A 280 13.68 9.00 11.70
CA GLN A 280 14.26 9.25 10.38
C GLN A 280 13.14 9.47 9.37
N THR A 281 13.42 10.23 8.32
CA THR A 281 12.59 10.22 7.11
C THR A 281 13.16 9.24 6.08
N SER A 282 12.35 8.76 5.14
CA SER A 282 12.81 7.89 4.05
C SER A 282 13.91 8.57 3.22
N ASN A 283 13.78 9.88 2.97
CA ASN A 283 14.82 10.69 2.34
C ASN A 283 16.14 10.73 3.14
N GLU A 284 16.07 10.85 4.47
CA GLU A 284 17.25 10.78 5.34
C GLU A 284 17.89 9.40 5.34
N TRP A 285 17.08 8.35 5.45
CA TRP A 285 17.54 6.96 5.42
C TRP A 285 18.30 6.67 4.12
N TYR A 286 17.73 7.04 2.99
CA TYR A 286 18.35 6.84 1.68
C TYR A 286 19.64 7.66 1.49
N LYS A 287 19.64 8.94 1.90
CA LYS A 287 20.86 9.77 1.88
C LYS A 287 21.95 9.20 2.78
N SER A 288 21.62 8.74 3.98
CA SER A 288 22.59 8.20 4.93
C SER A 288 23.33 6.98 4.39
N ARG A 289 22.65 6.12 3.61
CA ARG A 289 23.28 4.98 2.92
C ARG A 289 24.29 5.42 1.87
N ARG A 290 23.98 6.48 1.11
CA ARG A 290 24.93 7.05 0.14
C ARG A 290 26.18 7.60 0.82
N TYR A 291 26.03 8.36 1.91
CA TYR A 291 27.18 8.86 2.67
C TYR A 291 28.05 7.72 3.22
N LYS A 292 27.44 6.65 3.75
CA LYS A 292 28.20 5.47 4.21
C LYS A 292 28.98 4.79 3.08
N CYS A 293 28.40 4.72 1.87
CA CYS A 293 29.05 4.08 0.72
C CYS A 293 30.17 4.93 0.11
N SER A 294 29.93 6.24 -0.09
CA SER A 294 30.95 7.17 -0.61
C SER A 294 32.12 7.33 0.35
N LEU A 295 31.87 7.35 1.66
CA LEU A 295 32.92 7.43 2.67
C LEU A 295 33.87 6.21 2.66
N CYS A 296 33.39 5.03 2.25
CA CYS A 296 34.26 3.86 2.03
C CYS A 296 35.18 3.99 0.81
N GLN A 297 34.88 4.86 -0.15
CA GLN A 297 35.66 5.00 -1.39
C GLN A 297 36.71 6.13 -1.34
N THR A 298 36.56 7.12 -0.46
CA THR A 298 37.37 8.36 -0.54
C THR A 298 38.19 8.72 0.71
N LEU A 299 38.11 7.98 1.83
CA LEU A 299 38.80 8.42 3.06
C LEU A 299 40.30 8.09 3.10
N ARG A 300 41.12 9.15 3.19
CA ARG A 300 42.46 9.09 3.80
C ARG A 300 42.33 9.05 5.34
N PRO A 301 43.32 8.51 6.08
CA PRO A 301 43.22 8.25 7.53
C PRO A 301 42.91 9.46 8.43
N HIS A 302 43.11 10.68 7.94
CA HIS A 302 42.98 11.94 8.69
C HIS A 302 41.57 12.58 8.66
N ASP A 303 40.70 12.20 7.71
CA ASP A 303 39.35 12.79 7.54
C ASP A 303 38.23 12.02 8.26
N ARG A 304 38.60 11.16 9.22
CA ARG A 304 37.70 10.22 9.92
C ARG A 304 36.59 10.86 10.78
N HIS A 305 36.47 12.18 10.83
CA HIS A 305 35.60 12.87 11.78
C HIS A 305 34.17 13.15 11.30
N ILE A 306 33.83 12.96 10.02
CA ILE A 306 32.49 13.29 9.50
C ILE A 306 31.66 12.02 9.27
N VAL A 307 31.35 11.31 10.36
CA VAL A 307 30.41 10.18 10.32
C VAL A 307 29.00 10.71 10.59
N TYR A 308 28.10 10.57 9.62
CA TYR A 308 26.69 10.89 9.83
C TYR A 308 26.12 10.07 11.00
N ARG A 309 25.63 10.77 12.02
CA ARG A 309 24.91 10.20 13.16
C ARG A 309 23.51 10.80 13.19
N ASN A 310 22.51 9.94 13.40
CA ASN A 310 21.13 10.39 13.55
C ASN A 310 20.94 11.12 14.89
N ILE A 311 21.17 12.43 14.90
CA ILE A 311 21.01 13.30 16.07
C ILE A 311 19.54 13.57 16.45
N TYR A 312 18.58 13.13 15.61
CA TYR A 312 17.16 13.39 15.81
C TYR A 312 16.44 12.31 16.64
N SER A 313 17.05 11.14 16.84
CA SER A 313 16.46 10.07 17.65
C SER A 313 16.54 10.40 19.15
N LYS A 314 15.38 10.41 19.81
CA LYS A 314 15.21 10.73 21.25
C LYS A 314 14.58 9.56 22.03
N GLY A 315 14.60 8.36 21.46
CA GLY A 315 13.92 7.17 21.98
C GLY A 315 12.53 6.95 21.37
N ALA A 316 12.09 5.69 21.27
CA ALA A 316 10.91 5.27 20.51
C ALA A 316 9.63 6.07 20.85
N CYS A 317 9.31 6.24 22.13
CA CYS A 317 8.11 6.98 22.56
C CYS A 317 8.17 8.47 22.21
N ALA A 318 9.33 9.11 22.40
CA ALA A 318 9.51 10.53 22.07
C ALA A 318 9.47 10.75 20.54
N ASN A 319 10.03 9.82 19.78
CA ASN A 319 10.04 9.83 18.33
C ASN A 319 8.62 9.70 17.77
N LEU A 320 7.83 8.75 18.27
CA LEU A 320 6.41 8.63 17.90
C LEU A 320 5.60 9.87 18.30
N LYS A 321 5.82 10.40 19.50
CA LYS A 321 5.15 11.64 19.94
C LYS A 321 5.38 12.79 18.97
N GLU A 322 6.57 12.92 18.40
CA GLU A 322 6.89 13.94 17.38
C GLU A 322 6.11 13.73 16.08
N ILE A 323 5.91 12.48 15.63
CA ILE A 323 5.08 12.18 14.44
C ILE A 323 3.63 12.61 14.65
N PHE A 324 3.04 12.29 15.81
CA PHE A 324 1.66 12.62 16.11
C PHE A 324 1.46 14.10 16.49
N LYS A 325 2.47 14.72 17.12
CA LYS A 325 2.50 16.12 17.55
C LYS A 325 3.78 16.81 17.04
N PRO A 326 3.79 17.28 15.77
CA PRO A 326 4.97 17.87 15.17
C PRO A 326 5.38 19.19 15.85
N LEU A 327 6.70 19.39 15.98
CA LEU A 327 7.32 20.48 16.76
C LEU A 327 6.85 21.88 16.34
N ALA A 328 6.67 22.12 15.03
CA ALA A 328 6.26 23.43 14.54
C ALA A 328 4.77 23.79 14.79
N SER A 329 3.95 22.84 15.27
CA SER A 329 2.60 23.15 15.77
C SER A 329 2.59 23.70 17.20
N LEU A 330 3.70 23.57 17.95
CA LEU A 330 3.75 23.88 19.38
C LEU A 330 3.98 25.37 19.66
N GLU A 331 4.62 26.12 18.75
CA GLU A 331 4.85 27.56 18.95
C GLU A 331 3.61 28.41 18.65
N LYS A 332 2.72 27.96 17.75
CA LYS A 332 1.47 28.66 17.45
C LYS A 332 0.49 28.68 18.63
N LYS A 333 0.70 27.83 19.64
CA LYS A 333 -0.16 27.70 20.83
C LYS A 333 0.40 28.41 22.07
N LYS A 334 1.62 28.95 21.99
CA LYS A 334 2.31 29.66 23.08
C LYS A 334 2.29 31.19 22.92
N ARG A 335 1.78 31.70 21.80
CA ARG A 335 1.48 33.13 21.57
C ARG A 335 -0.02 33.32 21.64
#